data_AF-A0A2Z2IXG8-F1
#
_entry.id   AF-A0A2Z2IXG8-F1
#
_cell.length_a   1.000
_cell.length_b   1.000
_cell.length_c   1.000
_cell.angle_alpha   90.00
_cell.angle_beta   90.00
_cell.angle_gamma   90.00
#
_symmetry.space_group_name_H-M   'P 1'
#
loop_
_entity.id
_entity.type
_entity.pdbx_description
1 polymer ?
#
loop_
_entity_poly.entity_id
_entity_poly.type
_entity_poly.pdbx_seq_one_letter_code
_entity_poly.pdbx_strand_id
1 'polypeptide(L)'
;MTQVISATAQFRGSRAAVGAFKRDRFMEQASDLLAQARAMAAAGRWDQALEFAYQAGLRTAGARIADSAVAKRRRLPSSAWAQLALVGGEEKEWAERFGAYSRLRSRVASGLEDAPSDEVVLEVMALAAEFLSYVEEEMSFGSLAA
;
A
#
# COMPACT_ATOMS: atom_id res chain seq x y z
N MET A 1 -33.51 34.71 6.09
CA MET A 1 -32.87 33.71 6.95
C MET A 1 -31.45 33.49 6.44
N THR A 2 -30.45 33.97 7.16
CA THR A 2 -29.04 33.95 6.72
C THR A 2 -28.41 32.61 7.11
N GLN A 3 -28.18 31.72 6.15
CA GLN A 3 -27.44 30.49 6.40
C GLN A 3 -25.97 30.82 6.66
N VAL A 4 -25.52 30.58 7.89
CA VAL A 4 -24.10 30.66 8.25
C VAL A 4 -23.43 29.35 7.85
N ILE A 5 -22.85 29.30 6.65
CA ILE A 5 -22.00 28.17 6.24
C ILE A 5 -20.68 28.30 7.01
N SER A 6 -20.46 27.42 7.99
CA SER A 6 -19.25 27.42 8.80
C SER A 6 -18.02 27.04 7.94
N ALA A 7 -16.98 27.88 7.96
CA ALA A 7 -15.70 27.64 7.29
C ALA A 7 -15.03 26.30 7.71
N THR A 8 -15.38 25.77 8.88
CA THR A 8 -14.88 24.48 9.38
C THR A 8 -15.42 23.28 8.58
N ALA A 9 -16.63 23.39 8.00
CA ALA A 9 -17.21 22.34 7.17
C ALA A 9 -16.50 22.26 5.80
N GLN A 10 -16.20 23.42 5.19
CA GLN A 10 -15.46 23.51 3.92
C GLN A 10 -14.03 22.95 4.03
N PHE A 11 -13.33 23.24 5.13
CA PHE A 11 -11.99 22.71 5.38
C PHE A 11 -11.97 21.19 5.56
N ARG A 12 -12.98 20.61 6.24
CA ARG A 12 -13.11 19.15 6.38
C ARG A 12 -13.38 18.45 5.06
N GLY A 13 -14.25 19.01 4.20
CA GLY A 13 -14.53 18.48 2.87
C GLY A 13 -13.31 18.47 1.96
N SER A 14 -12.53 19.55 1.95
CA SER A 14 -11.28 19.64 1.20
C SER A 14 -10.26 18.58 1.63
N ARG A 15 -10.11 18.34 2.94
CA ARG A 15 -9.16 17.34 3.47
C ARG A 15 -9.58 15.90 3.17
N ALA A 16 -10.87 15.60 3.20
CA ALA A 16 -11.40 14.30 2.82
C ALA A 16 -11.16 14.02 1.33
N ALA A 17 -11.41 15.01 0.46
CA ALA A 17 -11.16 14.90 -0.98
C ALA A 17 -9.67 14.67 -1.31
N VAL A 18 -8.76 15.35 -0.59
CA VAL A 18 -7.30 15.13 -0.75
C VAL A 18 -6.89 13.72 -0.31
N GLY A 19 -7.50 13.18 0.75
CA GLY A 19 -7.28 11.81 1.20
C GLY A 19 -7.69 10.78 0.16
N ALA A 20 -8.91 10.91 -0.37
CA ALA A 20 -9.45 10.05 -1.43
C ALA A 20 -8.59 10.09 -2.70
N PHE A 21 -8.20 11.27 -3.17
CA PHE A 21 -7.31 11.39 -4.34
C PHE A 21 -5.96 10.70 -4.13
N LYS A 22 -5.38 10.84 -2.93
CA LYS A 22 -4.10 10.20 -2.61
C LYS A 22 -4.22 8.67 -2.56
N ARG A 23 -5.33 8.19 -1.99
CA ARG A 23 -5.68 6.77 -1.95
C ARG A 23 -5.80 6.20 -3.36
N ASP A 24 -6.61 6.81 -4.22
CA ASP A 24 -6.86 6.33 -5.59
C ASP A 24 -5.58 6.27 -6.41
N ARG A 25 -4.75 7.32 -6.33
CA ARG A 25 -3.43 7.35 -6.97
C ARG A 25 -2.52 6.21 -6.49
N PHE A 26 -2.56 5.86 -5.22
CA PHE A 26 -1.77 4.75 -4.70
C PHE A 26 -2.27 3.39 -5.21
N MET A 27 -3.59 3.21 -5.35
CA MET A 27 -4.18 1.97 -5.89
C MET A 27 -3.83 1.78 -7.37
N GLU A 28 -3.91 2.84 -8.17
CA GLU A 28 -3.47 2.84 -9.57
C GLU A 28 -1.99 2.43 -9.68
N GLN A 29 -1.12 3.06 -8.88
CA GLN A 29 0.30 2.74 -8.86
C GLN A 29 0.59 1.31 -8.39
N ALA A 30 -0.14 0.80 -7.40
CA ALA A 30 0.02 -0.58 -6.93
C ALA A 30 -0.30 -1.59 -8.06
N SER A 31 -1.38 -1.35 -8.80
CA SER A 31 -1.79 -2.17 -9.94
C SER A 31 -0.74 -2.16 -11.06
N ASP A 32 -0.24 -0.97 -11.43
CA ASP A 32 0.80 -0.81 -12.45
C ASP A 32 2.12 -1.49 -12.06
N LEU A 33 2.51 -1.39 -10.79
CA LEU A 33 3.71 -2.04 -10.27
C LEU A 33 3.55 -3.57 -10.27
N LEU A 34 2.39 -4.09 -9.91
CA LEU A 34 2.13 -5.53 -9.94
C LEU A 34 2.13 -6.06 -11.38
N ALA A 35 1.62 -5.29 -12.35
CA ALA A 35 1.74 -5.62 -13.77
C ALA A 35 3.20 -5.65 -14.24
N GLN A 36 4.02 -4.68 -13.81
CA GLN A 36 5.46 -4.66 -14.10
C GLN A 36 6.20 -5.85 -13.44
N ALA A 37 5.85 -6.22 -12.21
CA ALA A 37 6.42 -7.39 -11.54
C ALA A 37 6.18 -8.66 -12.34
N ARG A 38 4.94 -8.86 -12.84
CA ARG A 38 4.58 -9.98 -13.72
C ARG A 38 5.39 -9.98 -15.02
N ALA A 39 5.57 -8.82 -15.64
CA ALA A 39 6.37 -8.70 -16.86
C ALA A 39 7.85 -9.04 -16.63
N MET A 40 8.43 -8.60 -15.51
CA MET A 40 9.82 -8.91 -15.16
C MET A 40 10.01 -10.40 -14.83
N ALA A 41 9.07 -11.00 -14.10
CA ALA A 41 9.06 -12.43 -13.81
C ALA A 41 9.00 -13.26 -15.10
N ALA A 42 8.12 -12.90 -16.04
CA ALA A 42 8.03 -13.56 -17.34
C ALA A 42 9.32 -13.46 -18.18
N ALA A 43 10.12 -12.40 -17.95
CA ALA A 43 11.42 -12.21 -18.58
C ALA A 43 12.59 -12.86 -17.79
N GLY A 44 12.32 -13.58 -16.69
CA GLY A 44 13.33 -14.19 -15.82
C GLY A 44 14.15 -13.17 -14.99
N ARG A 45 13.66 -11.93 -14.86
CA ARG A 45 14.32 -10.83 -14.13
C ARG A 45 13.80 -10.76 -12.70
N TRP A 46 14.17 -11.77 -11.91
CA TRP A 46 13.62 -12.04 -10.58
C TRP A 46 13.93 -10.94 -9.55
N ASP A 47 15.11 -10.33 -9.63
CA ASP A 47 15.51 -9.16 -8.83
C ASP A 47 14.54 -7.97 -9.01
N GLN A 48 14.16 -7.68 -10.26
CA GLN A 48 13.27 -6.57 -10.58
C GLN A 48 11.81 -6.92 -10.30
N ALA A 49 11.42 -8.16 -10.54
CA ALA A 49 10.10 -8.65 -10.18
C ALA A 49 9.86 -8.53 -8.66
N LEU A 50 10.85 -8.90 -7.83
CA LEU A 50 10.80 -8.71 -6.39
C LEU A 50 10.62 -7.23 -6.02
N GLU A 51 11.42 -6.36 -6.62
CA GLU A 51 11.36 -4.92 -6.35
C GLU A 51 9.98 -4.35 -6.65
N PHE A 52 9.44 -4.63 -7.84
CA PHE A 52 8.14 -4.12 -8.25
C PHE A 52 7.00 -4.70 -7.41
N ALA A 53 7.04 -5.99 -7.07
CA ALA A 53 6.03 -6.61 -6.21
C ALA A 53 6.02 -5.99 -4.81
N TYR A 54 7.21 -5.78 -4.24
CA TYR A 54 7.35 -5.16 -2.93
C TYR A 54 6.90 -3.69 -2.93
N GLN A 55 7.22 -2.94 -3.99
CA GLN A 55 6.72 -1.58 -4.16
C GLN A 55 5.19 -1.55 -4.33
N ALA A 56 4.59 -2.51 -5.02
CA ALA A 56 3.14 -2.62 -5.14
C ALA A 56 2.49 -2.72 -3.76
N GLY A 57 3.00 -3.61 -2.89
CA GLY A 57 2.55 -3.72 -1.50
C GLY A 57 2.69 -2.41 -0.71
N LEU A 58 3.80 -1.68 -0.87
CA LEU A 58 3.99 -0.38 -0.21
C LEU A 58 2.97 0.68 -0.67
N ARG A 59 2.59 0.67 -1.95
CA ARG A 59 1.57 1.58 -2.49
C ARG A 59 0.20 1.20 -1.95
N THR A 60 -0.14 -0.09 -1.94
CA THR A 60 -1.37 -0.61 -1.33
C THR A 60 -1.48 -0.19 0.15
N ALA A 61 -0.39 -0.31 0.92
CA ALA A 61 -0.35 0.16 2.30
C ALA A 61 -0.57 1.67 2.40
N GLY A 62 0.07 2.44 1.51
CA GLY A 62 -0.13 3.89 1.43
C GLY A 62 -1.58 4.28 1.18
N ALA A 63 -2.29 3.54 0.31
CA ALA A 63 -3.70 3.73 0.05
C ALA A 63 -4.55 3.43 1.29
N ARG A 64 -4.33 2.26 1.91
CA ARG A 64 -5.04 1.86 3.14
C ARG A 64 -4.83 2.83 4.30
N ILE A 65 -3.61 3.32 4.49
CA ILE A 65 -3.30 4.33 5.52
C ILE A 65 -4.02 5.64 5.20
N ALA A 66 -3.99 6.10 3.94
CA ALA A 66 -4.64 7.34 3.50
C ALA A 66 -6.17 7.33 3.74
N ASP A 67 -6.79 6.16 3.64
CA ASP A 67 -8.21 5.92 3.86
C ASP A 67 -8.59 5.76 5.35
N SER A 68 -7.60 5.68 6.24
CA SER A 68 -7.82 5.41 7.67
C SER A 68 -7.74 6.66 8.56
N ALA A 69 -8.17 6.52 9.81
CA ALA A 69 -7.95 7.55 10.83
C ALA A 69 -6.45 7.82 11.11
N VAL A 70 -5.54 6.89 10.76
CA VAL A 70 -4.09 7.03 10.95
C VAL A 70 -3.54 8.20 10.14
N ALA A 71 -4.08 8.48 8.94
CA ALA A 71 -3.67 9.62 8.11
C ALA A 71 -3.87 10.99 8.77
N LYS A 72 -4.71 11.08 9.81
CA LYS A 72 -4.99 12.32 10.55
C LYS A 72 -4.06 12.50 11.75
N ARG A 73 -3.23 11.51 12.10
CA ARG A 73 -2.33 11.58 13.27
C ARG A 73 -1.18 12.54 13.04
N ARG A 74 -0.84 13.33 14.06
CA ARG A 74 0.25 14.33 14.02
C ARG A 74 1.64 13.70 14.01
N ARG A 75 1.81 12.53 14.64
CA ARG A 75 3.08 11.80 14.74
C ARG A 75 2.87 10.39 14.24
N LEU A 76 3.70 9.99 13.28
CA LEU A 76 3.66 8.68 12.65
C LEU A 76 5.08 8.11 12.59
N PRO A 77 5.23 6.77 12.69
CA PRO A 77 6.48 6.10 12.33
C PRO A 77 6.90 6.44 10.90
N SER A 78 8.19 6.39 10.58
CA SER A 78 8.68 6.62 9.21
C SER A 78 8.42 5.44 8.27
N SER A 79 8.37 4.21 8.81
CA SER A 79 8.08 3.00 8.03
C SER A 79 6.61 2.90 7.66
N ALA A 80 6.33 2.64 6.37
CA ALA A 80 4.97 2.41 5.89
C ALA A 80 4.30 1.21 6.58
N TRP A 81 5.04 0.12 6.82
CA TRP A 81 4.54 -1.06 7.54
C TRP A 81 4.21 -0.75 9.00
N ALA A 82 5.06 0.05 9.66
CA ALA A 82 4.79 0.50 11.02
C ALA A 82 3.59 1.44 11.10
N GLN A 83 3.32 2.24 10.06
CA GLN A 83 2.09 3.03 9.96
C GLN A 83 0.86 2.15 9.68
N LEU A 84 0.98 1.17 8.80
CA LEU A 84 -0.09 0.23 8.45
C LEU A 84 -0.56 -0.55 9.68
N ALA A 85 0.37 -1.04 10.50
CA ALA A 85 0.06 -1.74 11.76
C ALA A 85 -0.71 -0.89 12.80
N LEU A 86 -0.82 0.43 12.62
CA LEU A 86 -1.63 1.30 13.47
C LEU A 86 -3.09 1.41 13.02
N VAL A 87 -3.43 0.87 11.85
CA VAL A 87 -4.77 0.94 11.25
C VAL A 87 -5.71 -0.07 11.92
N GLY A 88 -5.31 -1.33 12.02
CA GLY A 88 -6.12 -2.41 12.57
C GLY A 88 -5.35 -3.72 12.70
N GLY A 89 -6.05 -4.78 13.14
CA GLY A 89 -5.46 -6.10 13.39
C GLY A 89 -5.01 -6.79 12.10
N GLU A 90 -5.89 -6.84 11.10
CA GLU A 90 -5.58 -7.42 9.79
C GLU A 90 -4.46 -6.64 9.08
N GLU A 91 -4.46 -5.31 9.16
CA GLU A 91 -3.37 -4.49 8.61
C GLU A 91 -2.02 -4.74 9.29
N LYS A 92 -2.03 -5.08 10.58
CA LYS A 92 -0.82 -5.48 11.30
C LYS A 92 -0.29 -6.82 10.77
N GLU A 93 -1.15 -7.79 10.50
CA GLU A 93 -0.74 -9.07 9.90
C GLU A 93 -0.14 -8.88 8.51
N TRP A 94 -0.73 -8.03 7.67
CA TRP A 94 -0.14 -7.65 6.38
C TRP A 94 1.24 -6.99 6.55
N ALA A 95 1.37 -6.05 7.49
CA ALA A 95 2.64 -5.38 7.78
C ALA A 95 3.73 -6.37 8.23
N GLU A 96 3.37 -7.41 9.01
CA GLU A 96 4.29 -8.46 9.45
C GLU A 96 4.73 -9.36 8.28
N ARG A 97 3.77 -9.82 7.44
CA ARG A 97 4.06 -10.63 6.25
C ARG A 97 5.01 -9.91 5.28
N PHE A 98 4.75 -8.64 4.94
CA PHE A 98 5.67 -7.85 4.10
C PHE A 98 6.98 -7.50 4.81
N GLY A 99 6.92 -7.24 6.12
CA GLY A 99 8.08 -6.94 6.95
C GLY A 99 9.18 -8.01 6.83
N ALA A 100 8.80 -9.28 6.75
CA ALA A 100 9.72 -10.41 6.59
C ALA A 100 10.61 -10.30 5.34
N TYR A 101 10.11 -9.72 4.24
CA TYR A 101 10.85 -9.58 2.98
C TYR A 101 11.67 -8.27 2.88
N SER A 102 11.52 -7.35 3.84
CA SER A 102 12.20 -6.03 3.80
C SER A 102 13.72 -6.16 3.68
N ARG A 103 14.29 -7.10 4.45
CA ARG A 103 15.75 -7.32 4.49
C ARG A 103 16.25 -7.93 3.18
N LEU A 104 15.55 -8.94 2.67
CA LEU A 104 15.85 -9.57 1.39
C LEU A 104 15.85 -8.54 0.26
N ARG A 105 14.75 -7.80 0.10
CA ARG A 105 14.62 -6.76 -0.93
C ARG A 105 15.71 -5.69 -0.83
N SER A 106 16.11 -5.29 0.38
CA SER A 106 17.19 -4.31 0.58
C SER A 106 18.55 -4.84 0.12
N ARG A 107 18.86 -6.10 0.42
CA ARG A 107 20.12 -6.74 0.04
C ARG A 107 20.21 -6.98 -1.47
N VAL A 108 19.15 -7.49 -2.08
CA VAL A 108 19.04 -7.67 -3.53
C VAL A 108 19.21 -6.34 -4.26
N ALA A 109 18.48 -5.29 -3.83
CA ALA A 109 18.60 -3.96 -4.46
C ALA A 109 20.00 -3.32 -4.31
N SER A 110 20.76 -3.72 -3.29
CA SER A 110 22.12 -3.24 -3.04
C SER A 110 23.19 -4.13 -3.68
N GLY A 111 22.81 -5.20 -4.38
CA GLY A 111 23.73 -6.20 -4.94
C GLY A 111 24.50 -7.00 -3.89
N LEU A 112 24.03 -7.01 -2.63
CA LEU A 112 24.64 -7.78 -1.53
C LEU A 112 24.16 -9.23 -1.46
N GLU A 113 23.17 -9.56 -2.28
CA GLU A 113 22.58 -10.88 -2.44
C GLU A 113 22.17 -11.03 -3.90
N ASP A 114 22.38 -12.21 -4.46
CA ASP A 114 21.98 -12.52 -5.83
C ASP A 114 20.45 -12.48 -5.97
N ALA A 115 19.98 -12.59 -7.22
CA ALA A 115 18.55 -12.70 -7.49
C ALA A 115 17.95 -13.85 -6.65
N PRO A 116 16.83 -13.60 -5.92
CA PRO A 116 16.17 -14.64 -5.14
C PRO A 116 15.63 -15.74 -6.05
N SER A 117 15.28 -16.88 -5.47
CA SER A 117 14.56 -17.92 -6.20
C SER A 117 13.23 -17.39 -6.73
N ASP A 118 12.81 -17.94 -7.87
CA ASP A 118 11.52 -17.67 -8.48
C ASP A 118 10.37 -17.93 -7.51
N GLU A 119 10.45 -19.01 -6.72
CA GLU A 119 9.46 -19.34 -5.68
C GLU A 119 9.23 -18.18 -4.69
N VAL A 120 10.30 -17.59 -4.16
CA VAL A 120 10.21 -16.47 -3.20
C VAL A 120 9.62 -15.23 -3.88
N VAL A 121 10.03 -14.95 -5.12
CA VAL A 121 9.51 -13.78 -5.85
C VAL A 121 8.03 -13.96 -6.16
N LEU A 122 7.61 -15.15 -6.58
CA LEU A 122 6.21 -15.49 -6.84
C LEU A 122 5.36 -15.41 -5.57
N GLU A 123 5.90 -15.80 -4.41
CA GLU A 123 5.24 -15.64 -3.11
C GLU A 123 4.99 -14.15 -2.79
N VAL A 124 6.00 -13.28 -2.95
CA VAL A 124 5.84 -11.84 -2.71
C VAL A 124 4.86 -11.21 -3.72
N MET A 125 4.86 -11.67 -4.97
CA MET A 125 3.89 -11.24 -5.98
C MET A 125 2.46 -11.65 -5.62
N ALA A 126 2.27 -12.88 -5.16
CA ALA A 126 0.97 -13.36 -4.69
C ALA A 126 0.52 -12.55 -3.47
N LEU A 127 1.41 -12.32 -2.50
CA LEU A 127 1.15 -11.51 -1.31
C LEU A 127 0.72 -10.08 -1.68
N ALA A 128 1.39 -9.45 -2.66
CA ALA A 128 1.04 -8.13 -3.17
C ALA A 128 -0.32 -8.11 -3.86
N ALA A 129 -0.64 -9.14 -4.65
CA ALA A 129 -1.94 -9.28 -5.29
C ALA A 129 -3.07 -9.46 -4.26
N GLU A 130 -2.90 -10.37 -3.30
CA GLU A 130 -3.86 -10.61 -2.22
C GLU A 130 -4.11 -9.35 -1.40
N PHE A 131 -3.05 -8.62 -1.03
CA PHE A 131 -3.19 -7.40 -0.25
C PHE A 131 -3.88 -6.30 -1.04
N LEU A 132 -3.60 -6.17 -2.35
CA LEU A 132 -4.29 -5.22 -3.21
C LEU A 132 -5.79 -5.52 -3.25
N SER A 133 -6.19 -6.76 -3.51
CA SER A 133 -7.59 -7.18 -3.51
C SER A 133 -8.27 -6.93 -2.16
N TYR A 134 -7.62 -7.29 -1.05
CA TYR A 134 -8.13 -7.02 0.30
C TYR A 134 -8.45 -5.53 0.50
N VAL A 135 -7.54 -4.64 0.10
CA VAL A 135 -7.74 -3.20 0.26
C VAL A 135 -8.82 -2.66 -0.67
N GLU A 136 -8.94 -3.18 -1.90
CA GLU A 136 -10.04 -2.84 -2.82
C GLU A 136 -11.41 -3.23 -2.24
N GLU A 137 -11.50 -4.43 -1.66
CA GLU A 137 -12.71 -4.93 -0.98
C GLU A 137 -13.09 -4.05 0.21
N GLU A 138 -12.14 -3.77 1.11
CA GLU A 138 -12.35 -2.87 2.26
C GLU A 138 -12.85 -1.48 1.85
N MET A 139 -12.29 -0.92 0.77
CA MET A 139 -12.71 0.39 0.25
C MET A 139 -14.10 0.34 -0.37
N SER A 140 -14.45 -0.75 -1.05
CA SER A 140 -15.78 -0.97 -1.62
C SER A 140 -16.84 -1.09 -0.53
N PHE A 141 -16.57 -1.89 0.51
CA PHE A 141 -17.44 -2.01 1.69
C PHE A 141 -17.60 -0.68 2.44
N GLY A 142 -16.50 0.05 2.65
CA GLY A 142 -16.55 1.38 3.26
C GLY A 142 -17.38 2.39 2.47
N SER A 143 -17.36 2.32 1.13
CA SER A 143 -18.17 3.18 0.26
C SER A 143 -19.65 2.84 0.28
N LEU A 144 -20.04 1.59 0.53
CA LEU A 144 -21.44 1.17 0.61
C LEU A 144 -22.09 1.52 1.97
N ALA A 145 -21.28 1.68 3.01
CA ALA A 145 -21.73 1.96 4.38
C ALA A 145 -21.81 3.47 4.73
N ALA A 146 -21.32 4.36 3.84
CA ALA A 146 -21.24 5.82 4.04
C ALA A 146 -22.38 6.57 3.35
#